data_AF-A0A9W9EQX6-F1
#
_entry.id   AF-A0A9W9EQX6-F1
#
_cell.length_a   1.000
_cell.length_b   1.000
_cell.length_c   1.000
_cell.angle_alpha   90.00
_cell.angle_beta   90.00
_cell.angle_gamma   90.00
#
_symmetry.space_group_name_H-M   'P 1'
#
loop_
_entity.id
_entity.type
_entity.pdbx_description
1 polymer ?
#
loop_
_entity_poly.entity_id
_entity_poly.type
_entity_poly.pdbx_seq_one_letter_code
_entity_poly.pdbx_strand_id
1 'polypeptide(L)'
;MIGSLAAAEIRKICQQHDLPVTDAFALFESQVTWVELQIDTARLRATKTTPSEFSKQIGDLIFDCKAGYTIHRLVMVGDDIDVYSGKDVVWAFSTRYRPGLDVIFYEDVRGFPLVP
;
A
#
# COMPACT_ATOMS: atom_id res chain seq x y z
N MET A 1 14.72 -4.02 10.42
CA MET A 1 13.73 -3.21 11.16
C MET A 1 13.19 -2.02 10.37
N ILE A 2 13.89 -1.53 9.32
CA ILE A 2 13.44 -0.37 8.53
C ILE A 2 12.02 -0.53 7.99
N GLY A 3 11.69 -1.71 7.44
CA GLY A 3 10.36 -2.01 6.88
C GLY A 3 9.20 -1.85 7.83
N SER A 4 9.26 -2.52 8.98
CA SER A 4 8.19 -2.46 9.97
C SER A 4 7.96 -1.04 10.50
N LEU A 5 9.02 -0.24 10.63
CA LEU A 5 8.90 1.16 11.05
C LEU A 5 8.34 2.06 9.94
N ALA A 6 8.75 1.84 8.68
CA ALA A 6 8.19 2.56 7.53
C ALA A 6 6.70 2.25 7.36
N ALA A 7 6.31 0.97 7.42
CA ALA A 7 4.91 0.55 7.36
C ALA A 7 4.07 1.16 8.51
N ALA A 8 4.59 1.16 9.74
CA ALA A 8 3.91 1.77 10.87
C ALA A 8 3.71 3.30 10.69
N GLU A 9 4.71 4.02 10.17
CA GLU A 9 4.57 5.46 9.90
C GLU A 9 3.61 5.72 8.72
N ILE A 10 3.66 4.90 7.65
CA ILE A 10 2.71 4.98 6.54
C ILE A 10 1.28 4.78 7.03
N ARG A 11 1.03 3.76 7.86
CA ARG A 11 -0.28 3.51 8.48
C ARG A 11 -0.76 4.72 9.26
N LYS A 12 0.09 5.30 10.10
CA LYS A 12 -0.22 6.48 10.91
C LYS A 12 -0.56 7.67 10.03
N ILE A 13 0.22 7.94 8.96
CA ILE A 13 -0.05 9.01 8.01
C ILE A 13 -1.42 8.81 7.34
N CYS A 14 -1.71 7.59 6.86
CA CYS A 14 -3.01 7.29 6.27
C CYS A 14 -4.17 7.57 7.24
N GLN A 15 -4.05 7.16 8.51
CA GLN A 15 -5.06 7.39 9.53
C GLN A 15 -5.22 8.87 9.89
N GLN A 16 -4.13 9.64 9.92
CA GLN A 16 -4.17 11.10 10.13
C GLN A 16 -4.88 11.84 8.99
N HIS A 17 -4.85 11.29 7.78
CA HIS A 17 -5.57 11.79 6.62
C HIS A 17 -6.96 11.18 6.44
N ASP A 18 -7.49 10.52 7.47
CA ASP A 18 -8.82 9.91 7.50
C ASP A 18 -9.03 8.82 6.41
N LEU A 19 -7.94 8.20 5.95
CA LEU A 19 -8.01 7.11 4.98
C LEU A 19 -8.43 5.81 5.68
N PRO A 20 -9.19 4.93 5.01
CA PRO A 20 -9.70 3.67 5.56
C PRO A 20 -8.61 2.58 5.67
N VAL A 21 -7.41 2.91 6.16
CA VAL A 21 -6.31 1.96 6.36
C VAL A 21 -6.30 1.47 7.81
N THR A 22 -6.55 0.18 8.00
CA THR A 22 -6.59 -0.46 9.32
C THR A 22 -5.20 -0.87 9.79
N ASP A 23 -4.40 -1.40 8.87
CA ASP A 23 -3.05 -1.86 9.14
C ASP A 23 -2.12 -1.76 7.93
N ALA A 24 -0.81 -1.84 8.17
CA ALA A 24 0.20 -1.88 7.13
C ALA A 24 1.40 -2.73 7.52
N PHE A 25 1.95 -3.47 6.57
CA PHE A 25 3.17 -4.25 6.77
C PHE A 25 4.08 -4.17 5.54
N ALA A 26 5.36 -4.40 5.74
CA ALA A 26 6.33 -4.52 4.65
C ALA A 26 6.87 -5.95 4.66
N LEU A 27 6.35 -6.79 3.76
CA LEU A 27 6.74 -8.20 3.69
C LEU A 27 8.25 -8.36 3.52
N PHE A 28 8.85 -9.25 4.30
CA PHE A 28 10.30 -9.48 4.24
C PHE A 28 10.71 -10.18 2.94
N GLU A 29 9.82 -10.99 2.38
CA GLU A 29 9.97 -11.66 1.09
C GLU A 29 10.12 -10.65 -0.06
N SER A 30 9.51 -9.46 0.05
CA SER A 30 9.63 -8.36 -0.92
C SER A 30 10.97 -7.62 -0.83
N GLN A 31 11.89 -8.07 0.02
CA GLN A 31 13.08 -7.31 0.42
C GLN A 31 12.72 -5.92 0.96
N VAL A 32 11.54 -5.78 1.58
CA VAL A 32 11.07 -4.54 2.18
C VAL A 32 10.83 -3.42 1.15
N THR A 33 10.68 -3.78 -0.13
CA THR A 33 10.39 -2.82 -1.20
C THR A 33 8.90 -2.61 -1.39
N TRP A 34 8.06 -3.49 -0.82
CA TRP A 34 6.61 -3.38 -0.88
C TRP A 34 6.06 -3.02 0.50
N VAL A 35 4.94 -2.29 0.50
CA VAL A 35 4.10 -2.11 1.69
C VAL A 35 2.68 -2.52 1.34
N GLU A 36 2.19 -3.51 2.07
CA GLU A 36 0.83 -3.99 2.04
C GLU A 36 -0.03 -3.14 2.98
N LEU A 37 -1.14 -2.61 2.46
CA LEU A 37 -2.11 -1.80 3.19
C LEU A 37 -3.42 -2.58 3.32
N GLN A 38 -3.84 -2.85 4.56
CA GLN A 38 -5.13 -3.45 4.84
C GLN A 38 -6.19 -2.35 4.86
N ILE A 39 -7.24 -2.53 4.07
CA ILE A 39 -8.28 -1.51 3.85
C ILE A 39 -9.59 -1.94 4.50
N ASP A 40 -10.17 -1.07 5.33
CA ASP A 40 -11.54 -1.20 5.81
C ASP A 40 -12.50 -1.06 4.63
N THR A 41 -13.05 -2.19 4.18
CA THR A 41 -13.86 -2.22 2.97
C THR A 41 -15.25 -1.62 3.19
N ALA A 42 -15.76 -1.67 4.42
CA ALA A 42 -17.05 -1.07 4.76
C ALA A 42 -16.96 0.45 4.70
N ARG A 43 -15.90 1.02 5.28
CA ARG A 43 -15.63 2.44 5.24
C ARG A 43 -15.30 2.92 3.82
N LEU A 44 -14.50 2.16 3.06
CA LEU A 44 -14.22 2.50 1.66
C LEU A 44 -15.51 2.54 0.82
N ARG A 45 -16.44 1.60 0.99
CA ARG A 45 -17.74 1.65 0.28
C ARG A 45 -18.55 2.90 0.62
N ALA A 46 -18.44 3.42 1.84
CA ALA A 46 -19.15 4.62 2.26
C ALA A 46 -18.62 5.90 1.59
N THR A 47 -17.35 5.95 1.16
CA THR A 47 -16.77 7.13 0.49
C THR A 47 -17.23 7.29 -0.96
N LYS A 48 -17.79 6.23 -1.58
CA LYS A 48 -18.26 6.23 -2.98
C LYS A 48 -17.20 6.65 -4.01
N THR A 49 -15.93 6.34 -3.73
CA THR A 49 -14.79 6.55 -4.65
C THR A 49 -14.70 5.45 -5.71
N THR A 50 -13.90 5.67 -6.76
CA THR A 50 -13.45 4.61 -7.66
C THR A 50 -12.10 4.01 -7.22
N PRO A 51 -11.73 2.81 -7.69
CA PRO A 51 -10.42 2.22 -7.39
C PRO A 51 -9.23 3.09 -7.83
N SER A 52 -9.35 3.76 -8.99
CA SER A 52 -8.30 4.64 -9.53
C SER A 52 -8.11 5.89 -8.66
N GLU A 53 -9.20 6.57 -8.31
CA GLU A 53 -9.16 7.76 -7.44
C GLU A 53 -8.58 7.41 -6.06
N PHE A 54 -9.02 6.29 -5.48
CA PHE A 54 -8.55 5.86 -4.16
C PHE A 54 -7.06 5.47 -4.18
N SER A 55 -6.64 4.69 -5.19
CA SER A 55 -5.24 4.29 -5.35
C SER A 55 -4.34 5.48 -5.61
N LYS A 56 -4.83 6.46 -6.38
CA LYS A 56 -4.11 7.72 -6.62
C LYS A 56 -3.99 8.54 -5.34
N GLN A 57 -5.07 8.68 -4.58
CA GLN A 57 -5.07 9.41 -3.31
C GLN A 57 -4.03 8.86 -2.32
N ILE A 58 -3.97 7.53 -2.17
CA ILE A 58 -2.97 6.88 -1.30
C ILE A 58 -1.57 7.07 -1.86
N GLY A 59 -1.34 6.79 -3.15
CA GLY A 59 0.01 6.87 -3.72
C GLY A 59 0.56 8.30 -3.75
N ASP A 60 -0.25 9.30 -4.09
CA ASP A 60 0.12 10.73 -4.03
C ASP A 60 0.57 11.12 -2.61
N LEU A 61 -0.15 10.66 -1.59
CA LEU A 61 0.17 10.95 -0.19
C LEU A 61 1.46 10.25 0.27
N ILE A 62 1.61 8.96 -0.07
CA ILE A 62 2.69 8.15 0.48
C ILE A 62 4.00 8.35 -0.28
N PHE A 63 3.98 8.47 -1.61
CA PHE A 63 5.21 8.68 -2.37
C PHE A 63 5.79 10.10 -2.21
N ASP A 64 5.02 11.05 -1.68
CA ASP A 64 5.52 12.38 -1.29
C ASP A 64 6.06 12.44 0.16
N CYS A 65 5.84 11.38 0.97
CA CYS A 65 6.28 11.35 2.36
C CYS A 65 7.62 10.62 2.55
N LYS A 66 8.36 10.98 3.60
CA LYS A 66 9.67 10.38 3.91
C LYS A 66 9.61 8.86 4.10
N ALA A 67 8.51 8.34 4.67
CA ALA A 67 8.35 6.90 4.92
C ALA A 67 8.11 6.11 3.61
N GLY A 68 7.46 6.71 2.62
CA GLY A 68 7.25 6.11 1.31
C GLY A 68 8.48 6.15 0.41
N TYR A 69 9.49 6.98 0.71
CA TYR A 69 10.68 7.11 -0.13
C TYR A 69 11.41 5.78 -0.37
N THR A 70 11.47 4.88 0.60
CA THR A 70 12.13 3.57 0.46
C THR A 70 11.22 2.49 -0.15
N ILE A 71 9.97 2.81 -0.45
CA ILE A 71 8.95 1.86 -0.88
C ILE A 71 8.74 2.01 -2.39
N HIS A 72 8.85 0.89 -3.09
CA HIS A 72 8.71 0.83 -4.55
C HIS A 72 7.28 0.44 -4.97
N ARG A 73 6.53 -0.24 -4.11
CA ARG A 73 5.17 -0.66 -4.41
C ARG A 73 4.26 -0.59 -3.18
N LEU A 74 3.06 -0.06 -3.38
CA LEU A 74 1.96 -0.18 -2.43
C LEU A 74 0.99 -1.24 -2.94
N VAL A 75 0.61 -2.17 -2.08
CA VAL A 75 -0.36 -3.22 -2.38
C VAL A 75 -1.55 -3.06 -1.44
N MET A 76 -2.71 -2.71 -1.98
CA MET A 76 -3.92 -2.55 -1.17
C MET A 76 -4.73 -3.85 -1.19
N VAL A 77 -5.08 -4.34 -0.01
CA VAL A 77 -5.87 -5.56 0.18
C VAL A 77 -7.06 -5.29 1.10
N GLY A 78 -8.10 -6.12 0.99
CA GLY A 78 -9.26 -6.00 1.88
C GLY A 78 -8.93 -6.40 3.32
N ASP A 79 -9.85 -6.05 4.22
CA ASP A 79 -9.85 -6.42 5.65
C ASP A 79 -9.89 -7.94 5.90
N ASP A 80 -10.16 -8.74 4.86
CA ASP A 80 -10.14 -10.19 4.89
C ASP A 80 -8.74 -10.81 4.70
N ILE A 81 -7.74 -10.00 4.34
CA ILE A 81 -6.36 -10.46 4.10
C ILE A 81 -5.46 -10.08 5.27
N ASP A 82 -4.72 -11.05 5.81
CA ASP A 82 -3.66 -10.78 6.79
C ASP A 82 -2.42 -10.22 6.09
N VAL A 83 -2.15 -8.93 6.27
CA VAL A 83 -0.98 -8.24 5.70
C VAL A 83 0.36 -8.71 6.29
N TYR A 84 0.35 -9.41 7.42
CA TYR A 84 1.56 -10.02 8.00
C TYR A 84 1.87 -11.40 7.41
N SER A 85 0.93 -12.00 6.66
CA SER A 85 1.09 -13.29 5.99
C SER A 85 1.46 -13.09 4.53
N GLY A 86 2.72 -13.38 4.18
CA GLY A 86 3.16 -13.36 2.78
C GLY A 86 2.35 -14.31 1.88
N LYS A 87 1.81 -15.40 2.43
CA LYS A 87 0.95 -16.33 1.67
C LYS A 87 -0.38 -15.69 1.28
N ASP A 88 -1.01 -15.00 2.22
CA ASP A 88 -2.33 -14.38 2.03
C ASP A 88 -2.22 -13.22 1.04
N VAL A 89 -1.17 -12.41 1.18
CA VAL A 89 -0.87 -11.30 0.27
C VAL A 89 -0.58 -11.81 -1.14
N VAL A 90 0.26 -12.84 -1.30
CA VAL A 90 0.54 -13.42 -2.63
C VAL A 90 -0.72 -14.01 -3.25
N TRP A 91 -1.57 -14.67 -2.47
CA TRP A 91 -2.86 -15.15 -2.96
C TRP A 91 -3.75 -14.00 -3.44
N ALA A 92 -3.90 -12.95 -2.63
CA ALA A 92 -4.68 -11.77 -2.99
C ALA A 92 -4.14 -11.08 -4.25
N PHE A 93 -2.82 -10.85 -4.31
CA PHE A 93 -2.14 -10.28 -5.48
C PHE A 93 -2.32 -11.15 -6.72
N SER A 94 -2.29 -12.47 -6.60
CA SER A 94 -2.41 -13.38 -7.75
C SER A 94 -3.85 -13.52 -8.27
N THR A 95 -4.85 -13.26 -7.43
CA THR A 95 -6.26 -13.56 -7.74
C THR A 95 -7.16 -12.33 -7.87
N ARG A 96 -6.77 -11.17 -7.32
CA ARG A 96 -7.60 -9.95 -7.26
C ARG A 96 -7.03 -8.79 -8.08
N TYR A 97 -5.77 -8.85 -8.49
CA TYR A 97 -5.13 -7.82 -9.31
C TYR A 97 -5.19 -8.21 -10.79
N ARG A 98 -5.74 -7.33 -11.62
CA ARG A 98 -5.73 -7.48 -13.09
C ARG A 98 -4.53 -6.72 -13.66
N PRO A 99 -3.57 -7.42 -14.31
CA PRO A 99 -2.39 -6.79 -14.88
C PRO A 99 -2.74 -5.62 -15.81
N GLY A 100 -2.17 -4.45 -15.53
CA GLY A 100 -2.35 -3.23 -16.31
C GLY A 100 -3.66 -2.46 -16.07
N LEU A 101 -4.65 -3.05 -15.40
CA LEU A 101 -5.94 -2.39 -15.11
C LEU A 101 -6.05 -1.91 -13.66
N ASP A 102 -5.43 -2.63 -12.71
CA ASP A 102 -5.50 -2.32 -11.28
C ASP A 102 -4.18 -1.76 -10.74
N VAL A 103 -3.38 -1.10 -11.59
CA VAL A 103 -2.10 -0.48 -11.24
C VAL A 103 -2.11 1.01 -11.61
N ILE A 104 -1.58 1.84 -10.71
CA ILE A 104 -1.27 3.24 -10.96
C ILE A 104 0.25 3.37 -10.98
N PHE A 105 0.79 3.90 -12.08
CA PHE A 105 2.22 4.17 -12.23
C PHE A 105 2.56 5.58 -11.75
N TYR A 106 3.71 5.71 -11.10
CA TYR A 106 4.27 6.97 -10.64
C TYR A 106 5.63 7.16 -11.29
N GLU A 107 5.69 7.99 -12.32
CA GLU A 107 6.93 8.28 -13.06
C GLU A 107 7.64 9.55 -12.58
N ASP A 108 6.88 10.48 -11.98
CA ASP A 108 7.38 11.79 -11.53
C ASP A 108 7.79 11.83 -10.04
N VAL A 109 7.93 10.67 -9.40
CA VAL A 109 8.33 10.55 -7.98
C VAL A 109 9.80 10.18 -7.84
N ARG A 110 10.39 10.51 -6.70
CA ARG A 110 11.80 10.17 -6.43
C ARG A 110 11.95 8.67 -6.18
N GLY A 111 12.60 7.97 -7.12
CA GLY A 111 13.00 6.59 -6.91
C GLY A 111 14.08 6.45 -5.84
N PHE A 112 14.02 5.39 -5.05
CA PHE A 112 15.06 5.06 -4.08
C PHE A 112 16.27 4.43 -4.80
N PRO A 113 17.48 5.02 -4.74
CA PRO A 113 18.62 4.58 -5.53
C PRO A 113 19.17 3.18 -5.22
N LEU A 114 18.73 2.56 -4.12
CA LEU A 114 19.18 1.23 -3.70
C LEU A 114 18.21 0.10 -4.11
N VAL A 115 17.08 0.44 -4.74
CA VAL A 115 16.24 -0.58 -5.39
C VAL A 115 17.00 -1.10 -6.62
N PRO A 116 17.24 -2.42 -6.72
CA PRO A 116 18.08 -3.01 -7.76
C PRO A 116 17.45 -3.00 -9.16
#